data_AF-A0A1X2DAI4-F1
#
_entry.id   AF-A0A1X2DAI4-F1
#
_cell.length_a   1.000
_cell.length_b   1.000
_cell.length_c   1.000
_cell.angle_alpha   90.00
_cell.angle_beta   90.00
_cell.angle_gamma   90.00
#
_symmetry.space_group_name_H-M   'P 1'
#
loop_
_entity.id
_entity.type
_entity.pdbx_description
1 polymer ?
#
loop_
_entity_poly.entity_id
_entity_poly.type
_entity_poly.pdbx_seq_one_letter_code
_entity_poly.pdbx_strand_id
1 'polypeptide(L)'
;MADNDLTTQFEKLSAAAKEANEKVRAAGQQAREQVQADAARARDRASKAADHLQDRAVTARDDASQHWRELAGNWKAHVAKIRNDMAEKRAAHEAKEMDVYANMAISYALDAIDFAESAVYEAEYAVLDALSARSAADAMAT
;
A
#
# COMPACT_ATOMS: atom_id res chain seq x y z
N MET A 1 -21.54 8.50 17.42
CA MET A 1 -20.37 9.25 16.89
C MET A 1 -19.16 8.34 16.61
N ALA A 2 -19.36 7.12 16.10
CA ALA A 2 -18.28 6.23 15.63
C ALA A 2 -18.14 6.27 14.09
N ASP A 3 -19.22 6.61 13.40
CA ASP A 3 -19.31 6.53 11.92
C ASP A 3 -18.49 7.61 11.21
N ASN A 4 -18.18 8.71 11.91
CA ASN A 4 -17.35 9.80 11.41
C ASN A 4 -15.85 9.44 11.38
N ASP A 5 -15.43 8.32 11.98
CA ASP A 5 -14.03 7.87 11.93
C ASP A 5 -13.76 7.06 10.65
N LEU A 6 -14.65 6.13 10.24
CA LEU A 6 -14.44 5.30 9.05
C LEU A 6 -14.39 6.12 7.76
N THR A 7 -15.30 7.08 7.59
CA THR A 7 -15.31 8.00 6.45
C THR A 7 -14.06 8.87 6.43
N THR A 8 -13.66 9.46 7.56
CA THR A 8 -12.40 10.23 7.67
C THR A 8 -11.17 9.38 7.36
N GLN A 9 -11.14 8.10 7.76
CA GLN A 9 -10.02 7.22 7.45
C GLN A 9 -9.96 6.85 5.96
N PHE A 10 -11.12 6.67 5.31
CA PHE A 10 -11.20 6.46 3.87
C PHE A 10 -10.82 7.72 3.06
N GLU A 11 -11.17 8.91 3.55
CA GLU A 11 -10.72 10.19 2.98
C GLU A 11 -9.19 10.33 3.02
N LYS A 12 -8.54 9.91 4.12
CA LYS A 12 -7.08 9.89 4.22
C LYS A 12 -6.45 8.94 3.19
N LEU A 13 -7.06 7.78 2.95
CA LEU A 13 -6.61 6.85 1.91
C LEU A 13 -6.68 7.51 0.52
N SER A 14 -7.81 8.14 0.20
CA SER A 14 -8.01 8.88 -1.06
C SER A 14 -6.98 9.99 -1.24
N ALA A 15 -6.74 10.79 -0.20
CA ALA A 15 -5.73 11.85 -0.22
C ALA A 15 -4.32 11.30 -0.46
N ALA A 16 -3.96 10.18 0.18
CA ALA A 16 -2.67 9.53 -0.02
C ALA A 16 -2.48 9.01 -1.45
N ALA A 17 -3.52 8.41 -2.05
CA ALA A 17 -3.50 7.97 -3.43
C ALA A 17 -3.32 9.14 -4.40
N LYS A 18 -4.02 10.26 -4.17
CA LYS A 18 -3.88 11.48 -4.96
C LYS A 18 -2.46 12.06 -4.87
N GLU A 19 -1.91 12.18 -3.66
CA GLU A 19 -0.54 12.68 -3.45
C GLU A 19 0.50 11.78 -4.15
N ALA A 20 0.30 10.45 -4.11
CA ALA A 20 1.17 9.52 -4.82
C ALA A 20 1.12 9.73 -6.34
N ASN A 21 -0.08 9.87 -6.91
CA ASN A 21 -0.27 10.15 -8.33
C ASN A 21 0.41 11.46 -8.77
N GLU A 22 0.25 12.54 -7.99
CA GLU A 22 0.91 13.82 -8.26
C GLU A 22 2.44 13.69 -8.29
N LYS A 23 3.03 12.93 -7.35
CA LYS A 23 4.47 12.66 -7.31
C LYS A 23 4.95 11.83 -8.50
N VAL A 24 4.20 10.80 -8.91
CA VAL A 24 4.53 9.99 -10.09
C VAL A 24 4.48 10.84 -11.37
N ARG A 25 3.47 11.69 -11.52
CA ARG A 25 3.36 12.61 -12.67
C ARG A 25 4.52 13.60 -12.72
N ALA A 26 4.93 14.14 -11.58
CA ALA A 26 6.10 15.01 -11.49
C ALA A 26 7.39 14.28 -11.88
N ALA A 27 7.57 13.03 -11.44
CA ALA A 27 8.76 12.22 -11.74
C ALA A 27 8.96 11.97 -13.24
N GLY A 28 7.88 11.88 -14.02
CA GLY A 28 7.97 11.71 -15.49
C GLY A 28 8.64 12.87 -16.23
N GLN A 29 8.82 14.02 -15.59
CA GLN A 29 9.43 15.23 -16.17
C GLN A 29 10.83 15.53 -15.58
N GLN A 30 11.32 14.70 -14.66
CA GLN A 30 12.54 14.95 -13.89
C GLN A 30 13.77 14.21 -14.44
N ALA A 31 14.96 14.70 -14.08
CA ALA A 31 16.21 13.98 -14.30
C ALA A 31 16.28 12.68 -13.50
N ARG A 32 17.05 11.71 -13.99
CA ARG A 32 17.16 10.35 -13.42
C ARG A 32 17.55 10.35 -11.94
N GLU A 33 18.50 11.19 -11.53
CA GLU A 33 18.96 11.29 -10.14
C GLU A 33 17.84 11.75 -9.21
N GLN A 34 17.02 12.70 -9.68
CA GLN A 34 15.87 13.20 -8.92
C GLN A 34 14.80 12.13 -8.77
N VAL A 35 14.50 11.38 -9.85
CA VAL A 35 13.56 10.24 -9.79
C VAL A 35 14.03 9.17 -8.80
N GLN A 36 15.35 8.90 -8.74
CA GLN A 36 15.90 7.97 -7.76
C GLN A 36 15.72 8.46 -6.31
N ALA A 37 15.91 9.75 -6.06
CA ALA A 37 15.67 10.34 -4.74
C ALA A 37 14.18 10.30 -4.35
N ASP A 38 13.29 10.58 -5.30
CA ASP A 38 11.83 10.49 -5.12
C ASP A 38 11.42 9.04 -4.79
N ALA A 39 11.97 8.05 -5.52
CA ALA A 39 11.75 6.63 -5.28
C ALA A 39 12.22 6.19 -3.88
N ALA A 40 13.37 6.68 -3.41
CA ALA A 40 13.86 6.39 -2.06
C ALA A 40 12.92 6.94 -0.98
N ARG A 41 12.40 8.17 -1.14
CA ARG A 41 11.40 8.74 -0.24
C ARG A 41 10.07 7.99 -0.28
N ALA A 42 9.64 7.55 -1.45
CA ALA A 42 8.44 6.72 -1.59
C ALA A 42 8.61 5.36 -0.88
N ARG A 43 9.79 4.75 -0.97
CA ARG A 43 10.13 3.51 -0.25
C ARG A 43 10.06 3.68 1.27
N ASP A 44 10.58 4.76 1.81
CA ASP A 44 10.49 5.07 3.25
C ASP A 44 9.02 5.19 3.71
N ARG A 45 8.22 5.97 2.98
CA ARG A 45 6.76 6.10 3.25
C ARG A 45 6.05 4.75 3.19
N ALA A 46 6.32 3.93 2.18
CA ALA A 46 5.72 2.61 2.04
C ALA A 46 6.11 1.67 3.20
N SER A 47 7.34 1.77 3.71
CA SER A 47 7.81 0.96 4.83
C SER A 47 7.10 1.38 6.14
N LYS A 48 6.97 2.69 6.39
CA LYS A 48 6.21 3.22 7.53
C LYS A 48 4.73 2.82 7.50
N ALA A 49 4.11 2.82 6.30
CA ALA A 49 2.73 2.37 6.14
C ALA A 49 2.56 0.87 6.46
N ALA A 50 3.52 0.04 6.04
CA ALA A 50 3.53 -1.39 6.36
C ALA A 50 3.72 -1.65 7.86
N ASP A 51 4.60 -0.90 8.52
CA ASP A 51 4.80 -1.01 9.98
C ASP A 51 3.54 -0.57 10.74
N HIS A 52 2.87 0.49 10.31
CA HIS A 52 1.59 0.92 10.91
C HIS A 52 0.47 -0.13 10.75
N LEU A 53 0.39 -0.82 9.60
CA LEU A 53 -0.54 -1.94 9.42
C LEU A 53 -0.26 -3.05 10.43
N GLN A 54 1.02 -3.40 10.64
CA GLN A 54 1.44 -4.40 11.60
C GLN A 54 1.07 -3.99 13.04
N ASP A 55 1.33 -2.75 13.43
CA ASP A 55 1.04 -2.23 14.78
C ASP A 55 -0.47 -2.22 15.09
N ARG A 56 -1.29 -1.80 14.12
CA ARG A 56 -2.76 -1.84 14.25
C ARG A 56 -3.26 -3.28 14.42
N ALA A 57 -2.74 -4.19 13.61
CA ALA A 57 -3.12 -5.59 13.67
C ALA A 57 -2.69 -6.26 14.98
N VAL A 58 -1.59 -5.83 15.62
CA VAL A 58 -1.16 -6.32 16.95
C VAL A 58 -2.02 -5.72 18.07
N THR A 59 -2.44 -4.46 17.95
CA THR A 59 -3.19 -3.75 19.00
C THR A 59 -4.64 -4.24 19.10
N ALA A 60 -5.25 -4.57 17.96
CA ALA A 60 -6.62 -5.09 17.93
C ALA A 60 -6.64 -6.58 18.32
N ARG A 61 -7.48 -6.92 19.31
CA ARG A 61 -7.56 -8.24 19.97
C ARG A 61 -8.78 -9.06 19.51
N ASP A 62 -9.31 -8.78 18.32
CA ASP A 62 -10.41 -9.54 17.72
C ASP A 62 -9.90 -10.53 16.66
N ASP A 63 -10.79 -11.44 16.24
CA ASP A 63 -10.47 -12.49 15.26
C ASP A 63 -10.10 -11.90 13.88
N ALA A 64 -10.72 -10.77 13.49
CA ALA A 64 -10.38 -10.06 12.27
C ALA A 64 -8.89 -9.62 12.28
N SER A 65 -8.38 -9.23 13.44
CA SER A 65 -7.00 -8.80 13.62
C SER A 65 -5.97 -9.91 13.38
N GLN A 66 -6.33 -11.19 13.57
CA GLN A 66 -5.41 -12.30 13.30
C GLN A 66 -5.13 -12.48 11.81
N HIS A 67 -6.17 -12.44 10.97
CA HIS A 67 -6.01 -12.51 9.52
C HIS A 67 -5.23 -11.31 8.98
N TRP A 68 -5.47 -10.12 9.52
CA TRP A 68 -4.70 -8.92 9.15
C TRP A 68 -3.22 -9.01 9.55
N ARG A 69 -2.89 -9.59 10.71
CA ARG A 69 -1.48 -9.82 11.13
C ARG A 69 -0.76 -10.75 10.16
N GLU A 70 -1.40 -11.85 9.77
CA GLU A 70 -0.82 -12.81 8.82
C GLU A 70 -0.59 -12.16 7.46
N LEU A 71 -1.58 -11.44 6.93
CA LEU A 71 -1.46 -10.72 5.67
C LEU A 71 -0.34 -9.68 5.72
N ALA A 72 -0.25 -8.89 6.80
CA ALA A 72 0.80 -7.89 6.97
C ALA A 72 2.21 -8.52 6.99
N GLY A 73 2.37 -9.65 7.67
CA GLY A 73 3.62 -10.41 7.70
C GLY A 73 4.01 -10.94 6.31
N ASN A 74 3.07 -11.56 5.60
CA ASN A 74 3.30 -12.11 4.27
C ASN A 74 3.64 -11.01 3.25
N TRP A 75 2.92 -9.88 3.29
CA TRP A 75 3.20 -8.71 2.46
C TRP A 75 4.62 -8.18 2.69
N LYS A 76 5.03 -7.99 3.96
CA LYS A 76 6.36 -7.48 4.31
C LYS A 76 7.47 -8.40 3.79
N ALA A 77 7.30 -9.72 3.96
CA ALA A 77 8.25 -10.71 3.45
C ALA A 77 8.34 -10.70 1.92
N HIS A 78 7.20 -10.64 1.23
CA HIS A 78 7.15 -10.62 -0.23
C HIS A 78 7.83 -9.38 -0.82
N VAL A 79 7.52 -8.20 -0.29
CA VAL A 79 8.12 -6.93 -0.70
C VAL A 79 9.63 -6.91 -0.43
N ALA A 80 10.08 -7.47 0.70
CA ALA A 80 11.51 -7.55 1.01
C ALA A 80 12.26 -8.42 -0.02
N LYS A 81 11.68 -9.56 -0.39
CA LYS A 81 12.27 -10.47 -1.40
C LYS A 81 12.43 -9.78 -2.75
N ILE A 82 11.35 -9.22 -3.32
CA ILE A 82 11.42 -8.59 -4.64
C ILE A 82 12.39 -7.41 -4.67
N ARG A 83 12.44 -6.62 -3.58
CA ARG A 83 13.41 -5.52 -3.47
C ARG A 83 14.86 -6.00 -3.44
N ASN A 84 15.13 -7.15 -2.80
CA ASN A 84 16.47 -7.74 -2.80
C ASN A 84 16.86 -8.21 -4.21
N ASP A 85 15.98 -8.96 -4.88
CA ASP A 85 16.21 -9.48 -6.23
C ASP A 85 16.47 -8.32 -7.22
N MET A 86 15.69 -7.24 -7.14
CA MET A 86 15.91 -6.04 -7.94
C MET A 86 17.23 -5.33 -7.63
N ALA A 87 17.66 -5.30 -6.36
CA ALA A 87 18.92 -4.66 -5.96
C ALA A 87 20.14 -5.41 -6.50
N GLU A 88 20.11 -6.74 -6.48
CA GLU A 88 21.15 -7.60 -7.05
C GLU A 88 21.30 -7.35 -8.55
N LYS A 89 20.17 -7.32 -9.28
CA LYS A 89 20.16 -7.05 -10.74
C LYS A 89 20.63 -5.64 -11.09
N ARG A 90 20.24 -4.63 -10.28
CA ARG A 90 20.70 -3.24 -10.45
C ARG A 90 22.21 -3.07 -10.23
N ALA A 91 22.82 -3.89 -9.37
CA ALA A 91 24.25 -3.82 -9.07
C ALA A 91 25.12 -4.46 -10.16
N ALA A 92 24.55 -5.29 -11.04
CA ALA A 92 25.26 -5.85 -12.17
C ALA A 92 25.54 -4.76 -13.23
N HIS A 93 26.76 -4.75 -13.77
CA HIS A 93 27.18 -3.75 -14.76
C HIS A 93 26.93 -4.17 -16.22
N GLU A 94 26.33 -5.34 -16.42
CA GLU A 94 26.08 -5.91 -17.76
C GLU A 94 24.77 -5.36 -18.34
N ALA A 95 24.79 -4.95 -19.61
CA ALA A 95 23.62 -4.38 -20.28
C ALA A 95 22.39 -5.31 -20.24
N LYS A 96 22.61 -6.63 -20.37
CA LYS A 96 21.55 -7.64 -20.28
C LYS A 96 20.90 -7.67 -18.89
N GLU A 97 21.69 -7.58 -17.82
CA GLU A 97 21.18 -7.57 -16.45
C GLU A 97 20.43 -6.27 -16.14
N MET A 98 20.86 -5.15 -16.71
CA MET A 98 20.14 -3.88 -16.61
C MET A 98 18.79 -3.88 -17.34
N ASP A 99 18.70 -4.56 -18.48
CA ASP A 99 17.43 -4.77 -19.20
C ASP A 99 16.47 -5.68 -18.42
N VAL A 100 16.99 -6.77 -17.86
CA VAL A 100 16.23 -7.65 -16.95
C VAL A 100 15.73 -6.88 -15.73
N TYR A 101 16.58 -6.06 -15.10
CA TYR A 101 16.20 -5.20 -13.99
C TYR A 101 15.06 -4.24 -14.38
N ALA A 102 15.15 -3.59 -15.54
CA ALA A 102 14.12 -2.66 -16.00
C ALA A 102 12.76 -3.37 -16.17
N ASN A 103 12.76 -4.54 -16.81
CA ASN A 103 11.54 -5.34 -17.01
C ASN A 103 10.96 -5.82 -15.67
N MET A 104 11.79 -6.30 -14.74
CA MET A 104 11.35 -6.67 -13.39
C MET A 104 10.74 -5.48 -12.63
N ALA A 105 11.37 -4.30 -12.71
CA ALA A 105 10.88 -3.10 -12.05
C ALA A 105 9.53 -2.63 -12.62
N ILE A 106 9.34 -2.72 -13.93
CA ILE A 106 8.06 -2.41 -14.60
C ILE A 106 6.99 -3.40 -14.17
N SER A 107 7.27 -4.71 -14.22
CA SER A 107 6.32 -5.75 -13.79
C SER A 107 5.91 -5.55 -12.33
N TYR A 108 6.88 -5.35 -11.44
CA TYR A 108 6.60 -5.12 -10.02
C TYR A 108 5.77 -3.84 -9.80
N ALA A 109 6.00 -2.78 -10.58
CA ALA A 109 5.21 -1.57 -10.50
C ALA A 109 3.75 -1.81 -10.92
N LEU A 110 3.50 -2.58 -11.98
CA LEU A 110 2.15 -2.96 -12.41
C LEU A 110 1.45 -3.83 -11.36
N ASP A 111 2.11 -4.90 -10.89
CA ASP A 111 1.55 -5.79 -9.86
C ASP A 111 1.21 -5.04 -8.57
N ALA A 112 2.05 -4.07 -8.18
CA ALA A 112 1.80 -3.24 -7.00
C ALA A 112 0.62 -2.25 -7.20
N ILE A 113 0.39 -1.77 -8.43
CA ILE A 113 -0.77 -0.94 -8.76
C ILE A 113 -2.05 -1.77 -8.68
N ASP A 114 -2.08 -2.95 -9.29
CA ASP A 114 -3.25 -3.84 -9.29
C ASP A 114 -3.61 -4.29 -7.86
N PHE A 115 -2.60 -4.59 -7.04
CA PHE A 115 -2.80 -4.90 -5.62
C PHE A 115 -3.37 -3.70 -4.84
N ALA A 116 -2.83 -2.49 -5.06
CA ALA A 116 -3.30 -1.29 -4.39
C ALA A 116 -4.74 -0.94 -4.76
N GLU A 117 -5.11 -1.08 -6.04
CA GLU A 117 -6.50 -0.90 -6.51
C GLU A 117 -7.44 -1.90 -5.84
N SER A 118 -7.07 -3.18 -5.84
CA SER A 118 -7.85 -4.23 -5.17
C SER A 118 -8.06 -3.94 -3.68
N ALA A 119 -7.01 -3.48 -2.98
CA ALA A 119 -7.09 -3.12 -1.57
C ALA A 119 -7.98 -1.90 -1.30
N VAL A 120 -8.04 -0.93 -2.24
CA VAL A 120 -8.94 0.23 -2.13
C VAL A 120 -10.40 -0.21 -2.23
N TYR A 121 -10.73 -1.08 -3.20
CA TYR A 121 -12.11 -1.57 -3.36
C TYR A 121 -12.56 -2.45 -2.20
N GLU A 122 -11.67 -3.29 -1.65
CA GLU A 122 -11.98 -4.07 -0.44
C GLU A 122 -12.23 -3.15 0.77
N ALA A 123 -11.42 -2.09 0.92
CA ALA A 123 -11.62 -1.12 1.99
C ALA A 123 -12.95 -0.34 1.84
N GLU A 124 -13.35 -0.02 0.60
CA GLU A 124 -14.64 0.61 0.32
C GLU A 124 -15.80 -0.29 0.76
N TYR A 125 -15.77 -1.55 0.32
CA TYR A 125 -16.74 -2.56 0.71
C TYR A 125 -16.85 -2.68 2.23
N ALA A 126 -15.72 -2.87 2.93
CA ALA A 126 -15.72 -3.05 4.38
C ALA A 126 -16.26 -1.83 5.15
N VAL A 127 -15.99 -0.61 4.67
CA VAL A 127 -16.55 0.62 5.26
C VAL A 127 -18.06 0.68 5.05
N LEU A 128 -18.55 0.40 3.85
CA LEU A 128 -19.98 0.40 3.55
C LEU A 128 -20.75 -0.65 4.35
N ASP A 129 -20.19 -1.86 4.48
CA ASP A 129 -20.77 -2.94 5.28
C ASP A 129 -20.85 -2.56 6.77
N ALA A 130 -19.78 -1.98 7.32
CA ALA A 130 -19.77 -1.51 8.71
C ALA A 130 -20.81 -0.40 8.97
N LEU A 131 -20.95 0.55 8.05
CA LEU A 131 -21.97 1.62 8.14
C LEU A 131 -23.39 1.04 8.08
N SER A 132 -23.62 0.07 7.20
CA SER A 132 -24.90 -0.64 7.09
C SER A 132 -25.23 -1.39 8.38
N ALA A 133 -24.28 -2.17 8.90
CA ALA A 133 -24.44 -2.92 10.13
C ALA A 133 -24.74 -2.03 11.35
N ARG A 134 -24.07 -0.87 11.46
CA ARG A 134 -24.37 0.12 12.51
C ARG A 134 -25.81 0.64 12.37
N SER A 135 -26.21 1.06 11.17
CA SER A 135 -27.55 1.58 10.92
C SER A 135 -28.63 0.55 11.26
N ALA A 136 -28.42 -0.72 10.92
CA ALA A 136 -29.33 -1.81 11.28
C ALA A 136 -29.42 -2.02 12.80
N ALA A 137 -28.28 -1.99 13.51
CA ALA A 137 -28.25 -2.13 14.96
C ALA A 137 -28.99 -0.99 15.67
N ASP A 138 -28.81 0.25 15.23
CA ASP A 138 -29.48 1.42 15.80
C ASP A 138 -31.00 1.36 15.59
N ALA A 139 -31.47 0.86 14.44
CA ALA A 139 -32.89 0.67 14.15
C ALA A 139 -33.56 -0.44 14.99
N MET A 140 -32.79 -1.43 15.46
CA MET A 140 -33.28 -2.50 16.34
C MET A 140 -33.26 -2.10 17.83
N ALA A 141 -32.53 -1.02 18.19
CA ALA A 141 -32.45 -0.52 19.55
C ALA A 141 -33.59 0.47 19.91
N THR A 142 -34.41 0.85 18.93
CA THR A 142 -35.63 1.68 19.05
C THR A 142 -36.89 0.84 19.10
#